data_AF-A0A522KXN8-F1
#
_entry.id   AF-A0A522KXN8-F1
#
_cell.length_a   1.000
_cell.length_b   1.000
_cell.length_c   1.000
_cell.angle_alpha   90.00
_cell.angle_beta   90.00
_cell.angle_gamma   90.00
#
_symmetry.space_group_name_H-M   'P 1'
#
loop_
_entity.id
_entity.type
_entity.pdbx_description
1 polymer ?
#
loop_
_entity_poly.entity_id
_entity_poly.type
_entity_poly.pdbx_seq_one_letter_code
_entity_poly.pdbx_strand_id
1 'polypeptide(L)'
;MSVDHRLCWSTPYVRKKLIEHSLSERAVFAYFLAITTFDWLQFSLIAATPSLKVEPWMLANAWATFGVTIAGVVYLFGRNRGGTRFMSRYFPLSVTVGWKCVVFLYALNWLIDACFADYGQTVVGWLSTACAGVINIFMFWRIGYHLSAIARASANREASAPPQPV
;
A
#
# COMPACT_ATOMS: atom_id res chain seq x y z
N MET A 1 27.11 -1.06 1.72
CA MET A 1 26.12 -1.80 0.90
C MET A 1 25.35 -0.80 0.06
N SER A 2 25.44 -0.85 -1.27
CA SER A 2 24.66 0.04 -2.14
C SER A 2 23.19 -0.40 -2.11
N VAL A 3 22.30 0.45 -1.59
CA VAL A 3 20.86 0.23 -1.67
C VAL A 3 20.43 0.47 -3.12
N ASP A 4 19.99 -0.58 -3.80
CA ASP A 4 19.46 -0.47 -5.16
C ASP A 4 18.12 0.28 -5.13
N HIS A 5 18.11 1.53 -5.58
CA HIS A 5 16.93 2.41 -5.62
C HIS A 5 15.72 1.77 -6.31
N ARG A 6 15.94 0.77 -7.18
CA ARG A 6 14.88 0.01 -7.85
C ARG A 6 14.02 -0.79 -6.88
N LEU A 7 14.53 -1.12 -5.69
CA LEU A 7 13.78 -1.75 -4.61
C LEU A 7 12.66 -0.85 -4.07
N CYS A 8 12.87 0.47 -4.06
CA CYS A 8 11.87 1.40 -3.56
C CYS A 8 10.79 1.75 -4.60
N TRP A 9 11.12 1.72 -5.89
CA TRP A 9 10.25 2.26 -6.95
C TRP A 9 9.73 1.23 -7.96
N SER A 10 10.51 0.19 -8.27
CA SER A 10 10.19 -0.73 -9.38
C SER A 10 9.45 -1.97 -8.89
N THR A 11 8.11 -1.90 -8.95
CA THR A 11 7.22 -3.04 -8.67
C THR A 11 7.58 -4.28 -9.51
N PRO A 12 7.92 -4.19 -10.81
CA PRO A 12 8.36 -5.35 -11.59
C PRO A 12 9.65 -6.00 -11.07
N TYR A 13 10.62 -5.19 -10.63
CA TYR A 13 11.90 -5.67 -10.10
C TYR A 13 11.70 -6.38 -8.75
N VAL A 14 10.95 -5.76 -7.83
CA VAL A 14 10.63 -6.35 -6.53
C VAL A 14 9.82 -7.64 -6.70
N ARG A 15 8.86 -7.66 -7.64
CA ARG A 15 8.11 -8.86 -8.00
C ARG A 15 9.03 -10.00 -8.45
N LYS A 16 10.01 -9.72 -9.31
CA LYS A 16 10.99 -10.74 -9.76
C LYS A 16 11.77 -11.31 -8.58
N LYS A 17 12.30 -10.47 -7.68
CA LYS A 17 13.03 -10.93 -6.49
C LYS A 17 12.16 -11.72 -5.51
N LEU A 18 10.88 -11.35 -5.37
CA LEU A 18 9.93 -12.10 -4.54
C LEU A 18 9.63 -13.50 -5.10
N ILE A 19 9.50 -13.63 -6.42
CA ILE A 19 9.34 -14.93 -7.10
C ILE A 19 10.61 -15.78 -6.96
N GLU A 20 11.77 -15.14 -7.01
CA GLU A 20 13.06 -15.81 -6.87
C GLU A 20 13.42 -16.22 -5.44
N HIS A 21 12.62 -15.83 -4.44
CA HIS A 21 12.95 -15.96 -3.02
C HIS A 21 14.30 -15.34 -2.65
N SER A 22 14.73 -14.32 -3.39
CA SER A 22 16.05 -13.68 -3.25
C SER A 22 16.04 -12.43 -2.38
N LEU A 23 14.90 -12.12 -1.75
CA LEU A 23 14.80 -11.05 -0.76
C LEU A 23 15.20 -11.57 0.62
N SER A 24 16.23 -10.96 1.20
CA SER A 24 16.66 -11.24 2.55
C SER A 24 15.63 -10.76 3.57
N GLU A 25 15.59 -11.40 4.74
CA GLU A 25 14.73 -10.97 5.86
C GLU A 25 15.03 -9.53 6.30
N ARG A 26 16.30 -9.10 6.23
CA ARG A 26 16.69 -7.71 6.50
C ARG A 26 16.03 -6.72 5.55
N ALA A 27 15.88 -7.08 4.27
CA ALA A 27 15.19 -6.23 3.30
C ALA A 27 13.68 -6.16 3.60
N VAL A 28 13.06 -7.29 3.94
CA VAL A 28 11.65 -7.34 4.37
C VAL A 28 11.42 -6.49 5.61
N PHE A 29 12.32 -6.59 6.61
CA PHE A 29 12.26 -5.78 7.81
C PHE A 29 12.40 -4.28 7.51
N ALA A 30 13.27 -3.89 6.56
CA ALA A 30 13.37 -2.50 6.14
C ALA A 30 12.06 -1.97 5.52
N TYR A 31 11.35 -2.78 4.73
CA TYR A 31 10.03 -2.39 4.22
C TYR A 31 8.97 -2.28 5.32
N PHE A 32 8.97 -3.21 6.28
CA PHE A 32 8.11 -3.13 7.45
C PHE A 32 8.37 -1.84 8.24
N LEU A 33 9.63 -1.55 8.56
CA LEU A 33 10.03 -0.35 9.27
C LEU A 33 9.60 0.92 8.52
N ALA A 34 9.79 0.96 7.20
CA ALA A 34 9.37 2.10 6.39
C ALA A 34 7.85 2.36 6.48
N ILE A 35 7.03 1.32 6.41
CA ILE A 35 5.56 1.44 6.54
C ILE A 35 5.19 1.88 7.95
N THR A 36 5.74 1.23 8.98
CA THR A 36 5.43 1.57 10.37
C THR A 36 5.85 2.99 10.74
N THR A 37 7.03 3.44 10.29
CA THR A 37 7.48 4.82 10.51
C THR A 37 6.57 5.82 9.79
N PHE A 38 6.15 5.51 8.56
CA PHE A 38 5.22 6.36 7.81
C PHE A 38 3.86 6.47 8.51
N ASP A 39 3.26 5.34 8.87
CA ASP A 39 1.95 5.29 9.55
C ASP A 39 2.02 6.01 10.90
N TRP A 40 3.08 5.78 11.68
CA TRP A 40 3.29 6.46 12.95
C TRP A 40 3.39 7.98 12.77
N LEU A 41 4.20 8.44 11.80
CA LEU A 41 4.34 9.87 11.51
C LEU A 41 2.99 10.49 11.10
N GLN A 42 2.23 9.81 10.25
CA GLN A 42 0.91 10.26 9.81
C GLN A 42 -0.04 10.41 11.01
N PHE A 43 -0.12 9.42 11.89
CA PHE A 43 -0.97 9.49 13.08
C PHE A 43 -0.50 10.57 14.06
N SER A 44 0.81 10.72 14.27
CA SER A 44 1.37 11.75 15.13
C SER A 44 1.06 13.16 14.62
N LEU A 45 1.17 13.40 13.31
CA LEU A 45 0.81 14.70 12.72
C LEU A 45 -0.67 15.04 12.91
N ILE A 46 -1.55 14.05 12.71
CA ILE A 46 -2.99 14.21 12.96
C ILE A 46 -3.23 14.53 14.44
N ALA A 47 -2.61 13.78 15.36
CA ALA A 47 -2.80 13.96 16.80
C ALA A 47 -2.21 15.28 17.34
N ALA A 48 -1.13 15.77 16.75
CA ALA A 48 -0.45 16.98 17.17
C ALA A 48 -1.10 18.28 16.64
N THR A 49 -2.08 18.18 15.72
CA THR A 49 -2.73 19.36 15.13
C THR A 49 -3.76 19.94 16.12
N PRO A 50 -3.51 21.11 16.73
CA PRO A 50 -4.44 21.70 17.68
C PRO A 50 -5.68 22.21 16.94
N SER A 51 -6.86 22.06 17.53
CA SER A 51 -8.13 22.62 17.02
C SER A 51 -8.70 22.03 15.72
N LEU A 52 -8.58 20.72 15.50
CA LEU A 52 -9.38 20.04 14.48
C LEU A 52 -10.88 20.15 14.85
N LYS A 53 -11.58 21.14 14.29
CA LYS A 53 -13.04 21.03 14.16
C LYS A 53 -13.29 19.84 13.27
N VAL A 54 -13.79 18.76 13.86
CA VAL A 54 -14.04 17.51 13.14
C VAL A 54 -15.22 17.75 12.21
N GLU A 55 -14.92 18.09 10.97
CA GLU A 55 -15.92 18.22 9.94
C GLU A 55 -16.48 16.83 9.56
N PRO A 56 -17.76 16.73 9.15
CA PRO A 56 -18.38 15.44 8.82
C PRO A 56 -17.62 14.62 7.76
N TRP A 57 -17.03 15.28 6.77
CA TRP A 57 -16.23 14.62 5.73
C TRP A 57 -14.95 13.99 6.30
N MET A 58 -14.35 14.56 7.34
CA MET A 58 -13.16 13.99 8.01
C MET A 58 -13.50 12.68 8.71
N LEU A 59 -14.64 12.67 9.42
CA LEU A 59 -15.13 11.48 10.11
C LEU A 59 -15.52 10.38 9.10
N ALA A 60 -16.22 10.76 8.03
CA ALA A 60 -16.55 9.85 6.94
C ALA A 60 -15.30 9.26 6.29
N ASN A 61 -14.29 10.08 6.00
CA ASN A 61 -13.01 9.63 5.46
C ASN A 61 -12.29 8.64 6.39
N ALA A 62 -12.26 8.92 7.70
CA ALA A 62 -11.63 8.04 8.68
C ALA A 62 -12.30 6.65 8.71
N TRP A 63 -13.63 6.61 8.80
CA TRP A 63 -14.39 5.34 8.80
C TRP A 63 -14.30 4.61 7.46
N ALA A 64 -14.37 5.34 6.34
CA ALA A 64 -14.21 4.75 5.02
C ALA A 64 -12.81 4.14 4.85
N THR A 65 -11.76 4.86 5.25
CA THR A 65 -10.38 4.38 5.20
C THR A 65 -10.18 3.16 6.08
N PHE A 66 -10.74 3.15 7.30
CA PHE A 66 -10.72 2.00 8.19
C PHE A 66 -11.39 0.77 7.55
N GLY A 67 -12.62 0.93 7.04
CA GLY A 67 -13.36 -0.14 6.38
C GLY A 67 -12.65 -0.69 5.15
N VAL A 68 -12.16 0.20 4.27
CA VAL A 68 -11.37 -0.18 3.09
C VAL A 68 -10.08 -0.87 3.47
N THR A 69 -9.41 -0.46 4.54
CA THR A 69 -8.17 -1.09 5.03
C THR A 69 -8.43 -2.52 5.50
N ILE A 70 -9.45 -2.73 6.34
CA ILE A 70 -9.82 -4.08 6.79
C ILE A 70 -10.19 -4.96 5.60
N ALA A 71 -11.10 -4.49 4.73
CA ALA A 71 -11.52 -5.22 3.55
C ALA A 71 -10.35 -5.51 2.61
N GLY A 72 -9.45 -4.54 2.43
CA GLY A 72 -8.24 -4.64 1.63
C GLY A 72 -7.28 -5.69 2.16
N VAL A 73 -7.00 -5.70 3.47
CA VAL A 73 -6.13 -6.71 4.10
C VAL A 73 -6.72 -8.12 3.96
N VAL A 74 -8.02 -8.29 4.21
CA VAL A 74 -8.70 -9.59 4.04
C VAL A 74 -8.64 -10.04 2.58
N TYR A 75 -8.91 -9.13 1.63
CA TYR A 75 -8.77 -9.38 0.20
C TYR A 75 -7.35 -9.83 -0.16
N LEU A 76 -6.32 -9.12 0.32
CA LEU A 76 -4.92 -9.46 0.06
C LEU A 76 -4.53 -10.82 0.64
N PHE A 77 -4.98 -11.13 1.85
CA PHE A 77 -4.73 -12.43 2.47
C PHE A 77 -5.30 -13.57 1.61
N GLY A 78 -6.54 -13.41 1.14
CA GLY A 78 -7.16 -14.36 0.20
C GLY A 78 -6.39 -14.47 -1.12
N ARG A 79 -5.90 -13.35 -1.67
CA ARG A 79 -5.11 -13.34 -2.91
C ARG A 79 -3.74 -14.01 -2.78
N ASN A 80 -3.20 -14.13 -1.58
CA ASN A 80 -1.97 -14.88 -1.30
C ASN A 80 -2.19 -16.39 -1.07
N ARG A 81 -3.41 -16.92 -1.28
CA ARG A 81 -3.74 -18.34 -1.10
C ARG A 81 -3.42 -18.89 0.31
N GLY A 82 -3.69 -18.12 1.37
CA GLY A 82 -3.76 -18.68 2.72
C GLY A 82 -2.46 -18.79 3.53
N GLY A 83 -1.35 -18.16 3.09
CA GLY A 83 -0.47 -17.54 4.11
C GLY A 83 0.97 -18.03 4.29
N THR A 84 1.56 -18.85 3.42
CA THR A 84 3.04 -18.95 3.47
C THR A 84 3.64 -17.66 2.92
N ARG A 85 4.47 -16.98 3.72
CA ARG A 85 5.22 -15.77 3.33
C ARG A 85 4.35 -14.56 2.97
N PHE A 86 3.15 -14.43 3.56
CA PHE A 86 2.27 -13.26 3.30
C PHE A 86 2.98 -11.95 3.60
N MET A 87 3.49 -11.78 4.82
CA MET A 87 4.14 -10.55 5.25
C MET A 87 5.36 -10.20 4.40
N SER A 88 6.19 -11.19 4.05
CA SER A 88 7.39 -10.95 3.24
C SER A 88 7.09 -10.60 1.78
N ARG A 89 5.92 -10.97 1.25
CA ARG A 89 5.44 -10.53 -0.07
C ARG A 89 4.69 -9.20 0.00
N TYR A 90 3.92 -9.00 1.07
CA TYR A 90 3.06 -7.84 1.28
C TYR A 90 3.88 -6.56 1.43
N PHE A 91 4.78 -6.47 2.42
CA PHE A 91 5.47 -5.22 2.73
C PHE A 91 6.24 -4.61 1.54
N PRO A 92 7.03 -5.37 0.75
CA PRO A 92 7.71 -4.80 -0.41
C PRO A 92 6.76 -4.30 -1.50
N LEU A 93 5.65 -5.01 -1.72
CA LEU A 93 4.63 -4.58 -2.69
C LEU A 93 3.89 -3.34 -2.20
N SER A 94 3.54 -3.28 -0.92
CA SER A 94 2.87 -2.13 -0.31
C SER A 94 3.70 -0.86 -0.41
N VAL A 95 5.02 -0.93 -0.18
CA VAL A 95 5.88 0.26 -0.36
C VAL A 95 5.94 0.70 -1.84
N THR A 96 6.21 -0.22 -2.76
CA THR A 96 6.42 0.14 -4.18
C THR A 96 5.17 0.62 -4.90
N VAL A 97 3.99 0.15 -4.48
CA VAL A 97 2.69 0.60 -4.99
C VAL A 97 2.18 1.80 -4.19
N GLY A 98 2.25 1.71 -2.86
CA GLY A 98 1.75 2.72 -1.94
C GLY A 98 2.39 4.09 -2.15
N TRP A 99 3.71 4.15 -2.31
CA TRP A 99 4.39 5.43 -2.54
C TRP A 99 3.89 6.15 -3.80
N LYS A 100 3.57 5.40 -4.86
CA LYS A 100 3.01 5.97 -6.10
C LYS A 100 1.60 6.52 -5.87
N CYS A 101 0.79 5.79 -5.11
CA CYS A 101 -0.55 6.23 -4.74
C CYS A 101 -0.51 7.46 -3.82
N VAL A 102 0.45 7.55 -2.90
CA VAL A 102 0.66 8.73 -2.03
C VAL A 102 1.05 9.95 -2.85
N VAL A 103 2.04 9.83 -3.75
CA VAL A 103 2.46 10.93 -4.64
C VAL A 103 1.28 11.39 -5.51
N PHE A 104 0.53 10.43 -6.06
CA PHE A 104 -0.65 10.73 -6.88
C PHE A 104 -1.76 11.42 -6.06
N LEU A 105 -2.04 10.96 -4.85
CA LEU A 105 -3.04 11.56 -3.95
C LEU A 105 -2.64 12.98 -3.57
N TYR A 106 -1.36 13.22 -3.29
CA TYR A 106 -0.84 14.56 -2.98
C TYR A 106 -1.02 15.52 -4.17
N ALA A 107 -0.62 15.08 -5.37
CA ALA A 107 -0.80 15.87 -6.59
C ALA A 107 -2.28 16.14 -6.89
N LEU A 108 -3.14 15.14 -6.66
CA LEU A 108 -4.59 15.26 -6.88
C LEU A 108 -5.24 16.22 -5.89
N ASN A 109 -4.87 16.18 -4.60
CA ASN A 109 -5.37 17.12 -3.61
C ASN A 109 -4.93 18.55 -3.95
N TRP A 110 -3.67 18.76 -4.34
CA TRP A 110 -3.21 20.06 -4.81
C TRP A 110 -4.03 20.57 -6.01
N LEU A 111 -4.35 19.68 -6.96
CA LEU A 111 -5.19 20.02 -8.11
C LEU A 111 -6.64 20.32 -7.71
N ILE A 112 -7.22 19.57 -6.77
CA ILE A 112 -8.56 19.82 -6.24
C ILE A 112 -8.60 21.20 -5.60
N ASP A 113 -7.64 21.52 -4.73
CA ASP A 113 -7.57 22.82 -4.08
C ASP A 113 -7.44 23.96 -5.11
N ALA A 114 -6.60 23.78 -6.14
CA ALA A 114 -6.40 24.77 -7.19
C ALA A 114 -7.65 24.98 -8.07
N CYS A 115 -8.38 23.91 -8.39
CA CYS A 115 -9.56 23.97 -9.28
C CYS A 115 -10.85 24.33 -8.55
N PHE A 116 -10.96 24.06 -7.24
CA PHE A 116 -12.19 24.20 -6.47
C PHE A 116 -12.08 25.20 -5.31
N ALA A 117 -11.06 26.06 -5.31
CA ALA A 117 -10.84 27.09 -4.29
C ALA A 117 -12.09 27.94 -3.99
N ASP A 118 -12.91 28.21 -5.02
CA ASP A 118 -14.11 29.06 -4.93
C ASP A 118 -15.36 28.34 -4.38
N TYR A 119 -15.36 27.01 -4.34
CA TYR A 119 -16.56 26.21 -3.99
C TYR A 119 -16.71 25.89 -2.49
N GLY A 120 -15.83 26.46 -1.65
CA GLY A 120 -15.86 26.31 -0.20
C GLY A 120 -15.28 24.99 0.31
N GLN A 121 -14.83 25.00 1.57
CA GLN A 121 -14.08 23.88 2.17
C GLN A 121 -14.87 22.57 2.26
N THR A 122 -16.19 22.63 2.38
CA THR A 122 -17.03 21.42 2.48
C THR A 122 -17.02 20.62 1.18
N VAL A 123 -17.13 21.27 0.01
CA VAL A 123 -17.13 20.60 -1.29
C VAL A 123 -15.76 19.98 -1.57
N VAL A 124 -14.71 20.76 -1.33
CA VAL A 124 -13.31 20.31 -1.44
C VAL A 124 -13.04 19.10 -0.54
N GLY A 125 -13.49 19.13 0.72
CA GLY A 125 -13.31 18.05 1.69
C GLY A 125 -14.01 16.74 1.28
N TRP A 126 -15.24 16.81 0.77
CA TRP A 126 -15.94 15.62 0.26
C TRP A 126 -15.31 15.06 -1.01
N LEU A 127 -14.90 15.93 -1.93
CA LEU A 127 -14.23 15.51 -3.16
C LEU A 127 -12.89 14.83 -2.86
N SER A 128 -12.07 15.42 -1.98
CA SER A 128 -10.81 14.82 -1.53
C SER A 128 -11.05 13.45 -0.87
N THR A 129 -12.06 13.35 -0.01
CA THR A 129 -12.46 12.08 0.63
C THR A 129 -12.82 11.01 -0.42
N ALA A 130 -13.64 11.37 -1.42
CA ALA A 130 -14.03 10.44 -2.48
C ALA A 130 -12.82 9.97 -3.31
N CYS A 131 -11.95 10.90 -3.70
CA CYS A 131 -10.72 10.61 -4.42
C CYS A 131 -9.77 9.70 -3.61
N ALA A 132 -9.60 9.98 -2.32
CA ALA A 132 -8.80 9.17 -1.42
C ALA A 132 -9.35 7.75 -1.31
N GLY A 133 -10.68 7.59 -1.20
CA GLY A 133 -11.33 6.28 -1.19
C GLY A 133 -11.05 5.47 -2.46
N VAL A 134 -11.23 6.08 -3.64
CA VAL A 134 -10.95 5.44 -4.93
C VAL A 134 -9.49 5.02 -5.06
N ILE A 135 -8.56 5.89 -4.67
CA ILE A 135 -7.12 5.60 -4.72
C ILE A 135 -6.76 4.45 -3.77
N ASN A 136 -7.31 4.41 -2.56
CA ASN A 136 -7.08 3.30 -1.62
C ASN A 136 -7.59 1.97 -2.17
N ILE A 137 -8.79 1.94 -2.73
CA ILE A 137 -9.34 0.73 -3.37
C ILE A 137 -8.45 0.27 -4.52
N PHE A 138 -8.04 1.20 -5.39
CA PHE A 138 -7.14 0.91 -6.50
C PHE A 138 -5.78 0.38 -6.03
N MET A 139 -5.22 0.96 -4.96
CA MET A 139 -3.97 0.51 -4.35
C MET A 139 -4.06 -0.93 -3.88
N PHE A 140 -5.08 -1.28 -3.07
CA PHE A 140 -5.29 -2.65 -2.59
C PHE A 140 -5.51 -3.64 -3.73
N TRP A 141 -6.32 -3.28 -4.72
CA TRP A 141 -6.54 -4.09 -5.92
C TRP A 141 -5.23 -4.37 -6.66
N ARG A 142 -4.39 -3.33 -6.85
CA ARG A 142 -3.12 -3.43 -7.56
C ARG A 142 -2.12 -4.31 -6.82
N ILE A 143 -2.01 -4.16 -5.50
CA ILE A 143 -1.16 -5.02 -4.65
C ILE A 143 -1.65 -6.47 -4.77
N GLY A 144 -2.96 -6.71 -4.67
CA GLY A 144 -3.53 -8.05 -4.74
C GLY A 144 -3.34 -8.73 -6.09
N TYR A 145 -3.37 -7.98 -7.18
CA TYR A 145 -3.00 -8.47 -8.50
C TYR A 145 -1.56 -9.02 -8.51
N HIS A 146 -0.59 -8.23 -8.03
CA HIS A 146 0.82 -8.66 -7.98
C HIS A 146 1.03 -9.84 -7.04
N LEU A 147 0.40 -9.81 -5.88
CA LEU A 147 0.48 -10.85 -4.87
C LEU A 147 -0.04 -12.20 -5.41
N SER A 148 -1.18 -12.18 -6.09
CA SER A 148 -1.74 -13.38 -6.72
C SER A 148 -0.84 -13.93 -7.84
N ALA A 149 -0.20 -13.05 -8.60
CA ALA A 149 0.71 -13.44 -9.66
C ALA A 149 2.01 -14.06 -9.11
N ILE A 150 2.51 -13.56 -7.97
CA ILE A 150 3.66 -14.15 -7.26
C ILE A 150 3.29 -15.50 -6.66
N ALA A 151 2.15 -15.59 -5.97
CA ALA A 151 1.70 -16.83 -5.33
C ALA A 151 1.57 -17.98 -6.36
N ARG A 152 1.04 -17.71 -7.55
CA ARG A 152 0.98 -18.69 -8.65
C ARG A 152 2.37 -19.06 -9.18
N ALA A 153 3.24 -18.07 -9.41
CA ALA A 153 4.57 -18.32 -9.95
C ALA A 153 5.46 -19.13 -8.99
N SER A 154 5.43 -18.83 -7.68
CA SER A 154 6.14 -19.61 -6.67
C SER A 154 5.63 -21.06 -6.62
N ALA A 155 4.31 -21.27 -6.62
CA ALA A 155 3.73 -22.61 -6.58
C ALA A 155 4.12 -23.47 -7.79
N ASN A 156 4.08 -22.89 -9.00
CA ASN A 156 4.52 -23.60 -10.21
C ASN A 156 6.00 -23.99 -10.16
N ARG A 157 6.84 -23.15 -9.53
CA ARG A 157 8.28 -23.41 -9.41
C ARG A 157 8.58 -24.50 -8.40
N GLU A 158 7.88 -24.51 -7.26
CA GLU A 158 7.96 -25.58 -6.26
C GLU A 158 7.53 -26.93 -6.86
N ALA A 159 6.46 -26.94 -7.66
CA ALA A 159 6.00 -28.14 -8.37
C ALA A 159 6.97 -28.64 -9.47
N SER A 160 7.82 -27.76 -10.01
CA SER A 160 8.78 -28.11 -11.07
C SER A 160 10.19 -28.43 -10.54
N ALA A 161 10.41 -28.32 -9.23
CA ALA A 161 11.72 -28.61 -8.64
C ALA A 161 11.95 -30.13 -8.59
N PRO A 162 13.13 -30.63 -9.01
CA PRO A 162 13.44 -32.05 -8.90
C PRO A 162 13.39 -32.49 -7.43
N PRO A 163 12.94 -33.72 -7.15
CA PRO A 163 12.90 -34.24 -5.78
C PRO A 163 14.30 -34.15 -5.16
N GLN A 164 14.39 -33.57 -3.97
CA GLN A 164 15.67 -33.48 -3.28
C GLN A 164 16.15 -34.89 -2.93
N PRO A 165 17.41 -35.24 -3.19
CA PRO A 165 17.97 -36.49 -2.72
C PRO A 165 17.93 -36.51 -1.20
N VAL A 166 17.36 -37.57 -0.64
CA VAL A 166 17.29 -37.88 0.79
C VAL A 166 18.69 -38.21 1.30
#